data_AF-A0A3D6DXZ1-F1
#
_entry.id   AF-A0A3D6DXZ1-F1
#
_cell.length_a   1.000
_cell.length_b   1.000
_cell.length_c   1.000
_cell.angle_alpha   90.00
_cell.angle_beta   90.00
_cell.angle_gamma   90.00
#
_symmetry.space_group_name_H-M   'P 1'
#
loop_
_entity.id
_entity.type
_entity.pdbx_description
1 polymer ?
#
loop_
_entity_poly.entity_id
_entity_poly.type
_entity_poly.pdbx_seq_one_letter_code
_entity_poly.pdbx_strand_id
1 'polypeptide(L)' 'MLIDKKHIGMKVPPHAVTPTAWQLKWFAKATGETNPIYFDEEAARKSGLPGVLVPPTFFFCMDMDK' A
#
# COMPACT_ATOMS: atom_id res chain seq x y z
N MET A 1 -3.11 -30.75 -14.00
CA MET A 1 -4.03 -30.40 -12.90
C MET A 1 -5.00 -29.34 -13.40
N LEU A 2 -6.30 -29.46 -13.06
CA LEU A 2 -7.32 -28.47 -13.42
C LEU A 2 -7.73 -27.71 -12.16
N ILE A 3 -7.91 -26.39 -12.28
CA ILE A 3 -8.43 -25.56 -11.19
C ILE A 3 -9.93 -25.85 -11.00
N ASP A 4 -10.36 -26.03 -9.75
CA ASP A 4 -11.74 -26.33 -9.38
C ASP A 4 -12.65 -25.10 -9.60
N LYS A 5 -13.62 -25.24 -10.53
CA LYS A 5 -14.53 -24.17 -10.95
C LYS A 5 -15.55 -23.77 -9.89
N LYS A 6 -15.72 -24.52 -8.79
CA LYS A 6 -16.68 -24.18 -7.72
C LYS A 6 -16.41 -22.82 -7.05
N HIS A 7 -15.20 -22.29 -7.21
CA HIS A 7 -14.78 -21.02 -6.63
C HIS A 7 -15.07 -19.80 -7.53
N ILE A 8 -15.55 -20.00 -8.78
CA ILE A 8 -15.91 -18.89 -9.67
C ILE A 8 -17.03 -18.07 -9.02
N GLY A 9 -16.81 -16.76 -8.87
CA GLY A 9 -17.77 -15.85 -8.26
C GLY A 9 -17.75 -15.82 -6.72
N MET A 10 -16.84 -16.56 -6.08
CA MET A 10 -16.62 -16.45 -4.63
C MET A 10 -16.23 -15.02 -4.27
N LYS A 11 -16.95 -14.41 -3.31
CA LYS A 11 -16.66 -13.08 -2.78
C LYS A 11 -15.90 -13.22 -1.47
N VAL A 12 -14.84 -12.44 -1.32
CA VAL A 12 -14.11 -12.29 -0.05
C VAL A 12 -14.67 -11.09 0.71
N PRO A 13 -14.74 -11.13 2.06
CA PRO A 13 -15.10 -9.95 2.85
C PRO A 13 -14.14 -8.78 2.60
N PRO A 14 -14.63 -7.53 2.60
CA PRO A 14 -13.75 -6.38 2.50
C PRO A 14 -12.84 -6.29 3.73
N HIS A 15 -11.62 -5.81 3.51
CA HIS A 15 -10.63 -5.59 4.55
C HIS A 15 -10.16 -4.12 4.48
N ALA A 16 -9.92 -3.52 5.65
CA ALA A 16 -9.45 -2.15 5.77
C ALA A 16 -8.23 -2.13 6.69
N VAL A 17 -7.19 -1.42 6.25
CA VAL A 17 -5.96 -1.18 7.02
C VAL A 17 -5.65 0.31 7.02
N THR A 18 -5.08 0.79 8.11
CA THR A 18 -4.52 2.14 8.20
C THR A 18 -3.01 2.02 8.25
N PRO A 19 -2.29 2.20 7.12
CA PRO A 19 -0.85 2.11 7.11
C PRO A 19 -0.24 3.27 7.91
N THR A 20 0.83 2.98 8.62
CA THR A 20 1.64 3.98 9.32
C THR A 20 2.65 4.59 8.37
N ALA A 21 3.06 5.84 8.61
CA ALA A 21 4.11 6.51 7.83
C ALA A 21 5.43 5.70 7.78
N TRP A 22 5.71 4.93 8.84
CA TRP A 22 6.87 4.04 8.89
C TRP A 22 6.77 2.90 7.87
N GLN A 23 5.62 2.24 7.75
CA GLN A 23 5.39 1.20 6.75
C GLN A 23 5.57 1.74 5.33
N LEU A 24 5.05 2.95 5.06
CA LEU A 24 5.18 3.59 3.75
C LEU A 24 6.65 3.92 3.42
N LYS A 25 7.40 4.44 4.39
CA LYS A 25 8.83 4.71 4.24
C LYS A 25 9.65 3.43 3.99
N TRP A 26 9.34 2.34 4.69
CA TRP A 26 10.02 1.06 4.47
C TRP A 26 9.67 0.44 3.12
N PHE A 27 8.40 0.50 2.73
CA PHE A 27 7.98 0.05 1.41
C PHE A 27 8.70 0.82 0.31
N ALA A 28 8.75 2.16 0.42
CA ALA A 28 9.45 3.00 -0.54
C ALA A 28 10.93 2.61 -0.67
N LYS A 29 11.60 2.40 0.47
CA LYS A 29 12.99 1.92 0.50
C LYS A 29 13.16 0.53 -0.14
N ALA A 30 12.26 -0.41 0.15
CA ALA A 30 12.34 -1.78 -0.33
C ALA A 30 12.07 -1.90 -1.84
N THR A 31 11.22 -1.03 -2.37
CA THR A 31 10.81 -1.02 -3.79
C THR A 31 11.64 -0.07 -4.65
N GLY A 32 12.50 0.74 -4.05
CA GLY A 32 13.29 1.75 -4.76
C GLY A 32 12.46 2.95 -5.22
N GLU A 33 11.34 3.24 -4.55
CA GLU A 33 10.57 4.47 -4.78
C GLU A 33 11.43 5.69 -4.45
N THR A 34 11.43 6.66 -5.37
CA THR A 34 12.30 7.85 -5.31
C THR A 34 11.52 9.14 -5.09
N ASN A 35 10.22 9.14 -5.32
CA ASN A 35 9.39 10.31 -5.10
C ASN A 35 9.18 10.55 -3.59
N PRO A 36 9.70 11.66 -3.03
CA PRO A 36 9.72 11.87 -1.59
C PRO A 36 8.34 12.07 -0.96
N ILE A 37 7.30 12.37 -1.74
CA ILE A 37 5.92 12.49 -1.22
C ILE A 37 5.41 11.20 -0.57
N TYR A 38 6.07 10.07 -0.85
CA TYR A 38 5.73 8.75 -0.35
C TYR A 38 6.54 8.28 0.88
N PHE A 39 7.52 9.06 1.33
CA PHE A 39 8.34 8.67 2.49
C PHE A 39 8.91 9.83 3.33
N ASP A 40 8.69 11.08 2.91
CA ASP A 40 9.13 12.30 3.57
C ASP A 40 7.93 13.22 3.84
N GLU A 41 7.61 13.38 5.13
CA GLU A 41 6.53 14.25 5.63
C GLU A 41 6.69 15.70 5.20
N GLU A 42 7.93 16.22 5.21
CA GLU A 42 8.18 17.61 4.84
C GLU A 42 8.01 17.83 3.35
N ALA A 43 8.49 16.89 2.53
CA ALA A 43 8.32 16.94 1.08
C ALA A 43 6.84 16.83 0.67
N ALA A 44 6.08 15.96 1.34
CA ALA A 44 4.65 15.83 1.13
C ALA A 44 3.92 17.14 1.50
N ARG A 45 4.20 17.70 2.69
CA ARG A 45 3.60 18.96 3.14
C ARG A 45 3.96 20.15 2.24
N LYS A 46 5.20 20.25 1.76
CA LYS A 46 5.64 21.27 0.78
C LYS A 46 4.90 21.15 -0.55
N SER A 47 4.47 19.94 -0.90
CA SER A 47 3.66 19.65 -2.08
C SER A 47 2.16 19.92 -1.86
N GLY A 48 1.76 20.46 -0.70
CA GLY A 48 0.36 20.75 -0.35
C GLY A 48 -0.43 19.53 0.10
N LEU A 49 0.24 18.43 0.41
CA LEU A 49 -0.40 17.18 0.85
C LEU A 49 -0.56 17.17 2.38
N PRO A 50 -1.57 16.45 2.91
CA PRO A 50 -1.82 16.37 4.35
C PRO A 50 -0.74 15.62 5.13
N GLY A 51 0.11 14.86 4.43
CA GLY A 51 1.18 14.03 4.96
C GLY A 51 1.67 13.06 3.89
N VAL A 52 2.48 12.09 4.28
CA VAL A 52 2.97 11.05 3.37
C VAL A 52 1.81 10.27 2.74
N LEU A 53 1.81 10.14 1.41
CA LEU A 53 0.79 9.38 0.70
C LEU A 53 1.13 7.90 0.62
N VAL A 54 0.10 7.07 0.50
CA VAL A 54 0.25 5.65 0.21
C VAL A 54 0.73 5.47 -1.24
N PRO A 55 1.87 4.81 -1.49
CA PRO A 55 2.31 4.49 -2.84
C PRO A 55 1.26 3.67 -3.61
N PRO A 56 1.03 3.91 -4.90
CA PRO A 56 0.03 3.19 -5.69
C PRO A 56 0.19 1.66 -5.69
N THR A 57 1.40 1.15 -5.45
CA THR A 57 1.73 -0.28 -5.42
C THR A 57 1.69 -0.89 -4.01
N PHE A 58 1.49 -0.09 -2.96
CA PHE A 58 1.46 -0.58 -1.57
C PHE A 58 0.27 -1.51 -1.30
N PHE A 59 -0.83 -1.38 -2.06
CA PHE A 59 -2.02 -2.23 -1.92
C PHE A 59 -1.75 -3.73 -2.04
N PHE A 60 -0.71 -4.13 -2.78
CA PHE A 60 -0.29 -5.53 -2.85
C PHE A 60 0.11 -6.10 -1.47
N CYS A 61 0.75 -5.28 -0.64
CA CYS A 61 1.21 -5.69 0.69
C CYS A 61 0.12 -5.61 1.76
N MET A 62 -0.98 -4.88 1.52
CA MET A 62 -2.03 -4.67 2.54
C MET A 62 -2.69 -5.99 2.96
N ASP A 63 -2.82 -6.95 2.07
CA ASP A 63 -3.42 -8.26 2.38
C ASP A 63 -2.48 -9.19 3.18
N MET A 64 -1.21 -8.83 3.33
CA MET A 64 -0.19 -9.63 4.02
C MET A 64 -0.09 -9.32 5.52
N ASP A 65 -0.69 -8.22 5.98
CA ASP A 65 -0.58 -7.69 7.35
C ASP A 65 -1.72 -8.19 8.27
N LYS A 66 -2.22 -9.41 8.02
CA LYS A 66 -3.26 -10.08 8.82
C LYS A 66 -2.73 -10.67 10.12
#